data_AF-A0A0U1CUD7-F1
#
_entry.id   AF-A0A0U1CUD7-F1
#
_cell.length_a   1.000
_cell.length_b   1.000
_cell.length_c   1.000
_cell.angle_alpha   90.00
_cell.angle_beta   90.00
_cell.angle_gamma   90.00
#
_symmetry.space_group_name_H-M   'P 1'
#
loop_
_entity.id
_entity.type
_entity.pdbx_description
1 polymer ?
#
loop_
_entity_poly.entity_id
_entity_poly.type
_entity_poly.pdbx_seq_one_letter_code
_entity_poly.pdbx_strand_id
1 'polypeptide(L)'
;MARREDPTGCPAPAAPRGWEAQWATVPKEWRRPVYRIDSAPAATVFLQNRYYLREHRRSSEHDFSPAGTPRRFAHEVAWWVWLCHHEGLRRIEPSVLKWAGQALTAAAADYRNTHGHQPTSITDLSAATIVRHAMLVFEKRNARLPSPGARRNVTHLIEHLHLYLSVRTTDTDWWAHDTWDLRADPRIPQREHEPGHDQSVKIGAITPDWLREGVRFWLRTALDAELLRWSSAVERARDMARHFGAFATEHGYADPALADDPAQLRLIFTAFTEYLRSPAAAATPDKPLTPSAIDATQSYTQVFYTFMVDHAPEAAAATGNPRWLALTDAHTRLWGPAFRARRANRVRELSWYSTGELQQMLAYLDVLAADRGTLVALTHPDGTASIIKGLGDPQAARIWLLQALTGRRASENPDARPSAAAADSRR
;
A
#
# COMPACT_ATOMS: atom_id res chain seq x y z
N MET A 1 39.37 4.25 -31.25
CA MET A 1 38.36 5.30 -31.49
C MET A 1 37.15 4.58 -32.09
N ALA A 2 35.94 4.55 -31.54
CA ALA A 2 35.29 5.37 -30.52
C ALA A 2 34.41 4.47 -29.62
N ARG A 3 34.39 4.73 -28.31
CA ARG A 3 33.43 4.16 -27.37
C ARG A 3 32.10 4.89 -27.59
N ARG A 4 31.01 4.14 -27.78
CA ARG A 4 29.65 4.67 -27.63
C ARG A 4 29.44 4.94 -26.14
N GLU A 5 29.32 6.22 -25.80
CA GLU A 5 28.80 6.65 -24.50
C GLU A 5 27.30 6.35 -24.48
N ASP A 6 26.89 5.49 -23.54
CA ASP A 6 25.49 5.38 -23.15
C ASP A 6 25.06 6.71 -22.52
N PRO A 7 23.86 7.23 -22.84
CA PRO A 7 23.36 8.42 -22.19
C PRO A 7 23.01 8.05 -20.74
N THR A 8 23.86 8.52 -19.81
CA THR A 8 23.56 8.62 -18.39
C THR A 8 22.14 9.15 -18.21
N GLY A 9 21.25 8.29 -17.71
CA GLY A 9 19.89 8.66 -17.33
C GLY A 9 19.95 9.85 -16.37
N CYS A 10 19.31 10.94 -16.76
CA CYS A 10 19.16 12.12 -15.92
C CYS A 10 18.43 11.68 -14.63
N PRO A 11 19.01 11.84 -13.42
CA PRO A 11 18.27 11.55 -12.21
C PRO A 11 17.04 12.46 -12.16
N ALA A 12 15.87 11.86 -11.90
CA ALA A 12 14.64 12.62 -11.72
C ALA A 12 14.87 13.74 -10.69
N PRO A 13 14.34 14.95 -10.91
CA PRO A 13 14.53 16.06 -9.98
C PRO A 13 14.04 15.64 -8.59
N ALA A 14 14.90 15.83 -7.57
CA ALA A 14 14.55 15.51 -6.19
C ALA A 14 13.26 16.25 -5.81
N ALA A 15 12.28 15.53 -5.28
CA ALA A 15 11.01 16.12 -4.87
C ALA A 15 11.25 17.25 -3.84
N PRO A 16 10.51 18.37 -3.93
CA PRO A 16 10.64 19.47 -2.98
C PRO A 16 10.45 18.96 -1.54
N ARG A 17 11.35 19.33 -0.63
CA ARG A 17 11.38 18.81 0.75
C ARG A 17 10.73 19.76 1.74
N GLY A 18 10.06 19.17 2.73
CA GLY A 18 9.40 19.92 3.79
C GLY A 18 8.17 20.68 3.33
N TRP A 19 7.40 21.13 4.30
CA TRP A 19 6.12 21.81 4.07
C TRP A 19 6.25 23.04 3.18
N GLU A 20 7.26 23.89 3.38
CA GLU A 20 7.40 25.15 2.65
C GLU A 20 7.68 24.92 1.15
N ALA A 21 8.55 23.98 0.80
CA ALA A 21 8.84 23.68 -0.60
C ALA A 21 7.63 23.02 -1.29
N GLN A 22 6.92 22.12 -0.60
CA GLN A 22 5.69 21.53 -1.10
C GLN A 22 4.57 22.56 -1.26
N TRP A 23 4.45 23.52 -0.36
CA TRP A 23 3.45 24.59 -0.47
C TRP A 23 3.78 25.57 -1.59
N ALA A 24 5.07 25.81 -1.88
CA ALA A 24 5.50 26.70 -2.94
C ALA A 24 5.08 26.21 -4.34
N THR A 25 4.93 24.90 -4.56
CA THR A 25 4.48 24.33 -5.84
C THR A 25 3.00 24.54 -6.12
N VAL A 26 2.19 24.87 -5.11
CA VAL A 26 0.74 25.02 -5.25
C VAL A 26 0.40 26.32 -6.01
N PRO A 27 -0.27 26.25 -7.17
CA PRO A 27 -0.70 27.42 -7.94
C PRO A 27 -1.71 28.27 -7.15
N LYS A 28 -1.77 29.57 -7.44
CA LYS A 28 -2.57 30.53 -6.67
C LYS A 28 -4.06 30.15 -6.60
N GLU A 29 -4.63 29.64 -7.69
CA GLU A 29 -6.04 29.23 -7.74
C GLU A 29 -6.37 28.04 -6.82
N TRP A 30 -5.37 27.26 -6.41
CA TRP A 30 -5.54 26.12 -5.50
C TRP A 30 -5.14 26.42 -4.05
N ARG A 31 -4.59 27.60 -3.74
CA ARG A 31 -4.08 27.91 -2.38
C ARG A 31 -5.16 28.11 -1.32
N ARG A 32 -6.42 28.16 -1.73
CA ARG A 32 -7.57 28.25 -0.85
C ARG A 32 -8.42 27.01 -1.07
N PRO A 33 -8.83 26.28 -0.03
CA PRO A 33 -9.70 25.11 -0.18
C PRO A 33 -11.16 25.54 -0.42
N VAL A 34 -11.36 26.51 -1.31
CA VAL A 34 -12.63 27.12 -1.69
C VAL A 34 -12.76 27.02 -3.20
N TYR A 35 -13.68 26.19 -3.68
CA TYR A 35 -13.71 25.79 -5.09
C TYR A 35 -15.11 25.87 -5.72
N ARG A 36 -15.16 26.32 -6.97
CA ARG A 36 -16.30 26.09 -7.86
C ARG A 36 -16.20 24.70 -8.49
N ILE A 37 -16.74 23.71 -7.79
CA ILE A 37 -16.60 22.30 -8.14
C ILE A 37 -17.22 21.92 -9.50
N ASP A 38 -18.12 22.74 -10.04
CA ASP A 38 -18.80 22.55 -11.32
C ASP A 38 -18.02 23.09 -12.53
N SER A 39 -16.92 23.81 -12.27
CA SER A 39 -16.10 24.46 -13.30
C SER A 39 -14.65 24.00 -13.26
N ALA A 40 -13.96 24.08 -14.40
CA ALA A 40 -12.53 23.81 -14.46
C ALA A 40 -11.73 24.85 -13.63
N PRO A 41 -10.63 24.45 -12.98
CA PRO A 41 -10.04 23.10 -13.01
C PRO A 41 -10.65 22.13 -11.98
N ALA A 42 -11.38 22.62 -10.97
CA ALA A 42 -11.90 21.80 -9.86
C ALA A 42 -12.85 20.66 -10.30
N ALA A 43 -13.63 20.84 -11.38
CA ALA A 43 -14.50 19.81 -11.93
C ALA A 43 -13.77 18.53 -12.36
N THR A 44 -12.46 18.60 -12.58
CA THR A 44 -11.62 17.45 -12.95
C THR A 44 -11.20 16.59 -11.76
N VAL A 45 -11.37 17.07 -10.53
CA VAL A 45 -11.03 16.31 -9.31
C VAL A 45 -12.27 15.96 -8.48
N PHE A 46 -13.29 16.82 -8.45
CA PHE A 46 -14.51 16.58 -7.66
C PHE A 46 -15.57 15.76 -8.40
N LEU A 47 -16.14 14.74 -7.75
CA LEU A 47 -17.26 13.98 -8.30
C LEU A 47 -18.50 14.88 -8.46
N GLN A 48 -19.07 14.87 -9.67
CA GLN A 48 -20.23 15.67 -10.04
C GLN A 48 -21.51 14.94 -9.65
N ASN A 49 -21.86 14.94 -8.36
CA ASN A 49 -23.12 14.37 -7.90
C ASN A 49 -24.27 15.37 -8.17
N ARG A 50 -25.27 14.93 -8.95
CA ARG A 50 -26.47 15.73 -9.29
C ARG A 50 -27.21 16.29 -8.07
N TYR A 51 -27.17 15.58 -6.94
CA TYR A 51 -27.79 16.04 -5.69
C TYR A 51 -27.05 17.26 -5.12
N TYR A 52 -25.72 17.19 -5.05
CA TYR A 52 -24.87 18.25 -4.51
C TYR A 52 -24.88 19.51 -5.39
N LEU A 53 -24.95 19.33 -6.72
CA LEU A 53 -25.09 20.41 -7.71
C LEU A 53 -26.50 21.05 -7.75
N ARG A 54 -27.51 20.39 -7.17
CA ARG A 54 -28.90 20.90 -7.08
C ARG A 54 -29.14 21.65 -5.77
N GLU A 55 -28.67 21.10 -4.66
CA GLU A 55 -28.87 21.68 -3.31
C GLU A 55 -28.02 22.95 -3.11
N HIS A 56 -26.86 23.03 -3.76
CA HIS A 56 -26.02 24.21 -3.81
C HIS A 56 -26.08 24.78 -5.23
N ARG A 57 -26.77 25.92 -5.40
CA ARG A 57 -26.99 26.61 -6.69
C ARG A 57 -25.71 26.57 -7.53
N ARG A 58 -25.82 26.23 -8.83
CA ARG A 58 -24.77 26.02 -9.88
C ARG A 58 -23.78 27.19 -10.11
N SER A 59 -23.39 27.92 -9.07
CA SER A 59 -22.60 29.15 -9.12
C SER A 59 -21.95 29.51 -7.77
N SER A 60 -22.20 28.78 -6.68
CA SER A 60 -21.61 29.08 -5.38
C SER A 60 -20.29 28.35 -5.16
N GLU A 61 -19.26 29.07 -4.74
CA GLU A 61 -18.03 28.48 -4.21
C GLU A 61 -18.32 27.59 -3.00
N HIS A 62 -17.64 26.45 -2.91
CA HIS A 62 -17.71 25.54 -1.78
C HIS A 62 -16.46 25.65 -0.93
N ASP A 63 -16.64 26.03 0.34
CA ASP A 63 -15.56 26.10 1.33
C ASP A 63 -15.37 24.75 2.05
N PHE A 64 -14.15 24.21 1.96
CA PHE A 64 -13.71 22.98 2.60
C PHE A 64 -12.71 23.24 3.73
N SER A 65 -12.49 24.50 4.14
CA SER A 65 -11.61 24.86 5.24
C SER A 65 -12.10 24.25 6.56
N PRO A 66 -11.25 23.51 7.31
CA PRO A 66 -11.54 23.19 8.70
C PRO A 66 -11.68 24.48 9.53
N ALA A 67 -12.68 24.54 10.39
CA ALA A 67 -13.00 25.75 11.16
C ALA A 67 -12.32 25.72 12.54
N GLY A 68 -11.89 26.87 13.07
CA GLY A 68 -11.31 26.95 14.42
C GLY A 68 -9.99 26.18 14.60
N THR A 69 -9.33 25.83 13.49
CA THR A 69 -8.02 25.19 13.43
C THR A 69 -6.95 26.20 12.97
N PRO A 70 -5.65 25.93 13.18
CA PRO A 70 -4.60 26.77 12.62
C PRO A 70 -4.70 26.85 11.08
N ARG A 71 -4.22 27.96 10.52
CA ARG A 71 -4.26 28.22 9.07
C ARG A 71 -3.58 27.12 8.23
N ARG A 72 -2.57 26.45 8.80
CA ARG A 72 -1.86 25.34 8.17
C ARG A 72 -2.80 24.20 7.74
N PHE A 73 -3.86 23.91 8.49
CA PHE A 73 -4.83 22.86 8.12
C PHE A 73 -5.54 23.17 6.80
N ALA A 74 -5.97 24.43 6.60
CA ALA A 74 -6.61 24.84 5.36
C ALA A 74 -5.64 24.76 4.17
N HIS A 75 -4.37 25.12 4.37
CA HIS A 75 -3.34 24.97 3.35
C HIS A 75 -3.06 23.49 3.03
N GLU A 76 -2.99 22.62 4.04
CA GLU A 76 -2.73 21.18 3.85
C GLU A 76 -3.89 20.48 3.12
N VAL A 77 -5.14 20.84 3.44
CA VAL A 77 -6.32 20.38 2.68
C VAL A 77 -6.23 20.88 1.23
N ALA A 78 -5.88 22.15 1.03
CA ALA A 78 -5.77 22.76 -0.29
C ALA A 78 -4.67 22.10 -1.14
N TRP A 79 -3.49 21.90 -0.54
CA TRP A 79 -2.36 21.18 -1.13
C TRP A 79 -2.76 19.76 -1.54
N TRP A 80 -3.46 19.03 -0.67
CA TRP A 80 -3.86 17.65 -0.97
C TRP A 80 -4.89 17.58 -2.11
N VAL A 81 -5.85 18.51 -2.15
CA VAL A 81 -6.82 18.59 -3.26
C VAL A 81 -6.11 18.90 -4.58
N TRP A 82 -5.18 19.86 -4.58
CA TRP A 82 -4.35 20.17 -5.73
C TRP A 82 -3.53 18.96 -6.18
N LEU A 83 -2.93 18.23 -5.25
CA LEU A 83 -2.14 17.04 -5.56
C LEU A 83 -2.99 15.95 -6.23
N CYS A 84 -4.21 15.73 -5.72
CA CYS A 84 -5.15 14.80 -6.34
C CYS A 84 -5.51 15.18 -7.78
N HIS A 85 -5.61 16.49 -8.07
CA HIS A 85 -5.80 16.99 -9.42
C HIS A 85 -4.55 16.82 -10.29
N HIS A 86 -3.40 17.28 -9.79
CA HIS A 86 -2.15 17.36 -10.53
C HIS A 86 -1.61 15.98 -10.92
N GLU A 87 -1.64 15.02 -9.99
CA GLU A 87 -1.13 13.66 -10.20
C GLU A 87 -2.24 12.64 -10.54
N GLY A 88 -3.49 13.09 -10.65
CA GLY A 88 -4.62 12.21 -10.98
C GLY A 88 -4.88 11.10 -9.96
N LEU A 89 -4.52 11.33 -8.68
CA LEU A 89 -4.51 10.29 -7.65
C LEU A 89 -5.88 9.71 -7.35
N ARG A 90 -6.91 10.56 -7.29
CA ARG A 90 -8.27 10.15 -7.01
C ARG A 90 -9.30 11.23 -7.35
N ARG A 91 -10.54 10.80 -7.51
CA ARG A 91 -11.71 11.69 -7.44
C ARG A 91 -12.15 11.90 -6.00
N ILE A 92 -12.63 13.11 -5.71
CA ILE A 92 -13.04 13.55 -4.37
C ILE A 92 -14.55 13.73 -4.35
N GLU A 93 -15.23 13.09 -3.40
CA GLU A 93 -16.65 13.36 -3.14
C GLU A 93 -16.77 14.61 -2.24
N PRO A 94 -17.44 15.70 -2.67
CA PRO A 94 -17.51 16.94 -1.91
C PRO A 94 -18.07 16.79 -0.49
N SER A 95 -19.13 15.98 -0.34
CA SER A 95 -19.77 15.68 0.95
C SER A 95 -18.80 15.02 1.94
N VAL A 96 -17.97 14.10 1.46
CA VAL A 96 -17.00 13.35 2.27
C VAL A 96 -15.82 14.24 2.66
N LEU A 97 -15.32 15.09 1.76
CA LEU A 97 -14.28 16.08 2.10
C LEU A 97 -14.79 17.07 3.16
N LYS A 98 -16.02 17.57 3.02
CA LYS A 98 -16.64 18.46 4.01
C LYS A 98 -16.79 17.77 5.37
N TRP A 99 -17.19 16.49 5.39
CA TRP A 99 -17.26 15.70 6.61
C TRP A 99 -15.87 15.51 7.25
N ALA A 100 -14.84 15.21 6.46
CA ALA A 100 -13.46 15.14 6.95
C ALA A 100 -12.97 16.47 7.53
N GLY A 101 -13.30 17.61 6.92
CA GLY A 101 -12.98 18.94 7.47
C GLY A 101 -13.63 19.20 8.84
N GLN A 102 -14.86 18.73 9.04
CA GLN A 102 -15.53 18.77 10.35
C GLN A 102 -14.86 17.83 11.37
N ALA A 103 -14.40 16.66 10.93
CA ALA A 103 -13.65 15.73 11.77
C ALA A 103 -12.30 16.32 12.22
N LEU A 104 -11.57 16.97 11.30
CA LEU A 104 -10.31 17.68 11.60
C LEU A 104 -10.53 18.79 12.63
N THR A 105 -11.61 19.57 12.47
CA THR A 105 -12.01 20.60 13.43
C THR A 105 -12.21 20.02 14.83
N ALA A 106 -12.97 18.93 14.93
CA ALA A 106 -13.25 18.27 16.21
C ALA A 106 -11.99 17.66 16.82
N ALA A 107 -11.16 16.97 16.03
CA ALA A 107 -9.93 16.35 16.48
C ALA A 107 -8.89 17.38 16.97
N ALA A 108 -8.76 18.52 16.30
CA ALA A 108 -7.88 19.60 16.74
C ALA A 108 -8.36 20.25 18.05
N ALA A 109 -9.68 20.35 18.26
CA ALA A 109 -10.23 20.83 19.52
C ALA A 109 -9.97 19.86 20.68
N ASP A 110 -10.15 18.56 20.46
CA ASP A 110 -9.81 17.49 21.42
C ASP A 110 -8.32 17.54 21.77
N TYR A 111 -7.45 17.59 20.76
CA TYR A 111 -5.99 17.72 20.94
C TYR A 111 -5.62 18.91 21.81
N ARG A 112 -6.21 20.09 21.54
CA ARG A 112 -5.97 21.30 22.33
C ARG A 112 -6.38 21.15 23.79
N ASN A 113 -7.51 20.50 24.04
CA ASN A 113 -7.98 20.27 25.40
C ASN A 113 -7.04 19.33 26.17
N THR A 114 -6.45 18.35 25.49
CA THR A 114 -5.52 17.39 26.11
C THR A 114 -4.11 17.95 26.30
N HIS A 115 -3.57 18.71 25.34
CA HIS A 115 -2.15 19.13 25.34
C HIS A 115 -1.95 20.58 25.75
N GLY A 116 -3.01 21.39 25.85
CA GLY A 116 -2.94 22.81 26.20
C GLY A 116 -2.49 23.74 25.07
N HIS A 117 -2.17 23.22 23.88
CA HIS A 117 -1.83 23.99 22.69
C HIS A 117 -2.49 23.42 21.42
N GLN A 118 -2.56 24.21 20.34
CA GLN A 118 -3.08 23.71 19.06
C GLN A 118 -2.06 22.79 18.36
N PRO A 119 -2.50 21.78 17.59
CA PRO A 119 -1.62 21.06 16.67
C PRO A 119 -1.13 22.04 15.60
N THR A 120 0.11 21.89 15.14
CA THR A 120 0.65 22.74 14.07
C THR A 120 0.20 22.24 12.70
N SER A 121 0.20 20.92 12.50
CA SER A 121 -0.15 20.23 11.26
C SER A 121 -1.26 19.20 11.49
N ILE A 122 -1.98 18.82 10.43
CA ILE A 122 -2.86 17.65 10.45
C ILE A 122 -2.08 16.39 10.82
N THR A 123 -0.79 16.29 10.48
CA THR A 123 0.04 15.12 10.78
C THR A 123 0.36 14.94 12.27
N ASP A 124 0.17 15.99 13.09
CA ASP A 124 0.29 15.89 14.56
C ASP A 124 -0.86 15.08 15.17
N LEU A 125 -1.93 14.86 14.39
CA LEU A 125 -3.05 13.99 14.74
C LEU A 125 -2.88 12.64 14.03
N SER A 126 -3.10 11.53 14.73
CA SER A 126 -3.11 10.22 14.08
C SER A 126 -4.35 10.07 13.17
N ALA A 127 -4.19 9.40 12.02
CA ALA A 127 -5.31 9.12 11.11
C ALA A 127 -6.49 8.43 11.84
N ALA A 128 -6.19 7.47 12.72
CA ALA A 128 -7.18 6.79 13.55
C ALA A 128 -7.97 7.76 14.46
N THR A 129 -7.29 8.78 15.02
CA THR A 129 -7.95 9.82 15.82
C THR A 129 -8.89 10.67 14.99
N ILE A 130 -8.50 11.04 13.77
CA ILE A 130 -9.34 11.83 12.86
C ILE A 130 -10.55 10.99 12.42
N VAL A 131 -10.36 9.71 12.09
CA VAL A 131 -11.44 8.78 11.73
C VAL A 131 -12.43 8.59 12.89
N ARG A 132 -11.92 8.42 14.13
CA ARG A 132 -12.76 8.38 15.34
C ARG A 132 -13.64 9.62 15.45
N HIS A 133 -13.07 10.81 15.28
CA HIS A 133 -13.82 12.06 15.31
C HIS A 133 -14.82 12.20 14.15
N ALA A 134 -14.52 11.66 12.96
CA ALA A 134 -15.48 11.63 11.88
C ALA A 134 -16.74 10.86 12.27
N MET A 135 -16.60 9.72 12.95
CA MET A 135 -17.74 8.94 13.44
C MET A 135 -18.55 9.73 14.48
N LEU A 136 -17.88 10.32 15.47
CA LEU A 136 -18.51 11.11 16.53
C LEU A 136 -19.28 12.32 15.99
N VAL A 137 -18.70 13.06 15.04
CA VAL A 137 -19.35 14.21 14.39
C VAL A 137 -20.59 13.77 13.62
N PHE A 138 -20.52 12.64 12.91
CA PHE A 138 -21.67 12.11 12.18
C PHE A 138 -22.79 11.70 13.11
N GLU A 139 -22.47 10.96 14.16
CA GLU A 139 -23.42 10.48 15.16
C GLU A 139 -24.12 11.65 15.85
N LYS A 140 -23.36 12.64 16.33
CA LYS A 140 -23.91 13.84 16.96
C LYS A 140 -24.89 14.60 16.07
N ARG A 141 -24.62 14.65 14.76
CA ARG A 141 -25.48 15.37 13.80
C ARG A 141 -26.73 14.58 13.39
N ASN A 142 -26.62 13.25 13.29
CA ASN A 142 -27.66 12.42 12.67
C ASN A 142 -28.38 11.48 13.66
N ALA A 143 -27.96 11.46 14.93
CA ALA A 143 -28.44 10.54 15.97
C ALA A 143 -28.36 9.04 15.57
N ARG A 144 -27.39 8.70 14.69
CA ARG A 144 -27.14 7.34 14.22
C ARG A 144 -25.72 7.20 13.68
N LEU A 145 -25.24 5.97 13.57
CA LEU A 145 -23.96 5.66 12.93
C LEU A 145 -24.05 5.77 11.39
N PRO A 146 -22.92 6.09 10.71
CA PRO A 146 -22.85 6.07 9.26
C PRO A 146 -22.98 4.64 8.73
N SER A 147 -23.48 4.50 7.49
CA SER A 147 -23.55 3.20 6.83
C SER A 147 -22.13 2.62 6.61
N PRO A 148 -21.97 1.29 6.46
CA PRO A 148 -20.66 0.68 6.22
C PRO A 148 -19.92 1.22 4.98
N GLY A 149 -20.66 1.63 3.93
CA GLY A 149 -20.08 2.26 2.75
C GLY A 149 -19.59 3.68 3.02
N ALA A 150 -20.41 4.50 3.67
CA ALA A 150 -20.03 5.88 4.03
C ALA A 150 -18.84 5.90 4.99
N ARG A 151 -18.81 4.99 5.97
CA ARG A 151 -17.69 4.80 6.89
C ARG A 151 -16.40 4.47 6.14
N ARG A 152 -16.44 3.52 5.20
CA ARG A 152 -15.28 3.17 4.35
C ARG A 152 -14.79 4.37 3.54
N ASN A 153 -15.70 5.11 2.89
CA ASN A 153 -15.35 6.25 2.05
C ASN A 153 -14.64 7.36 2.83
N VAL A 154 -15.13 7.73 4.01
CA VAL A 154 -14.48 8.78 4.83
C VAL A 154 -13.17 8.29 5.43
N THR A 155 -13.10 7.02 5.84
CA THR A 155 -11.87 6.42 6.38
C THR A 155 -10.77 6.43 5.34
N HIS A 156 -11.03 5.92 4.14
CA HIS A 156 -10.06 5.94 3.05
C HIS A 156 -9.67 7.37 2.64
N LEU A 157 -10.59 8.33 2.69
CA LEU A 157 -10.24 9.73 2.39
C LEU A 157 -9.28 10.31 3.41
N ILE A 158 -9.55 10.10 4.70
CA ILE A 158 -8.70 10.60 5.80
C ILE A 158 -7.34 9.92 5.76
N GLU A 159 -7.29 8.60 5.62
CA GLU A 159 -6.03 7.83 5.56
C GLU A 159 -5.19 8.23 4.34
N HIS A 160 -5.82 8.43 3.18
CA HIS A 160 -5.12 8.87 1.98
C HIS A 160 -4.60 10.31 2.14
N LEU A 161 -5.39 11.23 2.68
CA LEU A 161 -4.93 12.60 2.95
C LEU A 161 -3.75 12.59 3.93
N HIS A 162 -3.89 11.86 5.04
CA HIS A 162 -2.89 11.78 6.10
C HIS A 162 -1.57 11.15 5.61
N LEU A 163 -1.65 10.07 4.81
CA LEU A 163 -0.48 9.41 4.23
C LEU A 163 0.34 10.39 3.39
N TYR A 164 -0.27 11.10 2.44
CA TYR A 164 0.44 12.00 1.53
C TYR A 164 1.03 13.21 2.27
N LEU A 165 0.30 13.77 3.24
CA LEU A 165 0.85 14.82 4.09
C LEU A 165 2.07 14.32 4.87
N SER A 166 1.94 13.16 5.52
CA SER A 166 3.01 12.60 6.35
C SER A 166 4.29 12.36 5.57
N VAL A 167 4.19 11.76 4.37
CA VAL A 167 5.38 11.35 3.61
C VAL A 167 5.97 12.46 2.74
N ARG A 168 5.16 13.43 2.27
CA ARG A 168 5.68 14.48 1.37
C ARG A 168 5.95 15.82 2.05
N THR A 169 5.26 16.12 3.14
CA THR A 169 5.31 17.46 3.77
C THR A 169 6.15 17.53 5.05
N THR A 170 6.87 16.46 5.35
CA THR A 170 7.81 16.38 6.48
C THR A 170 9.23 16.13 5.99
N ASP A 171 10.21 16.49 6.80
CA ASP A 171 11.63 16.20 6.54
C ASP A 171 12.06 14.82 7.07
N THR A 172 11.11 14.06 7.61
CA THR A 172 11.31 12.70 8.08
C THR A 172 11.74 11.80 6.92
N ASP A 173 12.77 10.99 7.13
CA ASP A 173 13.22 10.03 6.13
C ASP A 173 12.09 9.05 5.76
N TRP A 174 12.02 8.67 4.49
CA TRP A 174 10.93 7.84 3.95
C TRP A 174 10.74 6.53 4.73
N TRP A 175 11.83 5.93 5.19
CA TRP A 175 11.83 4.64 5.88
C TRP A 175 11.35 4.74 7.33
N ALA A 176 11.36 5.93 7.93
CA ALA A 176 10.93 6.12 9.32
C ALA A 176 9.40 6.08 9.47
N HIS A 177 8.65 6.21 8.38
CA HIS A 177 7.19 6.07 8.41
C HIS A 177 6.74 4.62 8.67
N ASP A 178 5.56 4.46 9.27
CA ASP A 178 4.95 3.14 9.54
C ASP A 178 4.24 2.53 8.33
N THR A 179 4.04 3.32 7.27
CA THR A 179 3.50 2.86 5.99
C THR A 179 4.41 3.35 4.89
N TRP A 180 4.88 2.44 4.04
CA TRP A 180 5.62 2.77 2.83
C TRP A 180 4.76 2.46 1.62
N ASP A 181 4.66 3.41 0.70
CA ASP A 181 3.81 3.32 -0.48
C ASP A 181 4.50 4.01 -1.66
N LEU A 182 4.79 3.25 -2.72
CA LEU A 182 5.54 3.75 -3.88
C LEU A 182 4.81 4.86 -4.64
N ARG A 183 3.48 4.94 -4.56
CA ARG A 183 2.72 6.02 -5.20
C ARG A 183 2.73 7.27 -4.32
N ALA A 184 2.64 7.08 -3.01
CA ALA A 184 2.61 8.20 -2.07
C ALA A 184 3.98 8.83 -1.84
N ASP A 185 5.07 8.06 -1.81
CA ASP A 185 6.41 8.55 -1.48
C ASP A 185 7.41 8.28 -2.61
N PRO A 186 7.69 9.27 -3.48
CA PRO A 186 8.63 9.10 -4.60
C PRO A 186 10.09 8.99 -4.16
N ARG A 187 10.40 9.11 -2.86
CA ARG A 187 11.76 8.98 -2.32
C ARG A 187 12.17 7.51 -2.14
N ILE A 188 11.20 6.60 -2.10
CA ILE A 188 11.46 5.17 -1.96
C ILE A 188 12.15 4.69 -3.25
N PRO A 189 13.28 3.96 -3.16
CA PRO A 189 13.95 3.41 -4.34
C PRO A 189 12.99 2.53 -5.16
N GLN A 190 12.80 2.90 -6.43
CA GLN A 190 11.91 2.20 -7.34
C GLN A 190 12.65 1.85 -8.62
N ARG A 191 12.51 0.60 -9.06
CA ARG A 191 13.04 0.14 -10.35
C ARG A 191 12.03 0.43 -11.44
N GLU A 192 12.50 0.51 -12.69
CA GLU A 192 11.65 0.76 -13.86
C GLU A 192 10.44 -0.20 -13.93
N HIS A 193 10.64 -1.47 -13.56
CA HIS A 193 9.63 -2.51 -13.56
C HIS A 193 9.45 -3.10 -12.17
N GLU A 194 8.78 -2.37 -11.28
CA GLU A 194 8.57 -2.81 -9.89
C GLU A 194 7.29 -3.65 -9.74
N PRO A 195 7.40 -4.97 -9.42
CA PRO A 195 6.24 -5.81 -9.22
C PRO A 195 5.48 -5.43 -7.94
N GLY A 196 4.15 -5.37 -8.03
CA GLY A 196 3.28 -5.06 -6.90
C GLY A 196 3.34 -3.61 -6.44
N HIS A 197 3.67 -2.67 -7.33
CA HIS A 197 3.80 -1.23 -7.05
C HIS A 197 2.56 -0.58 -6.44
N ASP A 198 1.41 -1.25 -6.49
CA ASP A 198 0.13 -0.85 -5.94
C ASP A 198 -0.06 -1.27 -4.46
N GLN A 199 0.79 -2.15 -3.94
CA GLN A 199 0.74 -2.61 -2.56
C GLN A 199 1.56 -1.68 -1.66
N SER A 200 1.11 -1.48 -0.42
CA SER A 200 1.87 -0.75 0.59
C SER A 200 2.49 -1.71 1.61
N VAL A 201 3.68 -1.37 2.11
CA VAL A 201 4.30 -2.05 3.25
C VAL A 201 3.75 -1.43 4.53
N LYS A 202 3.22 -2.25 5.45
CA LYS A 202 2.63 -1.81 6.73
C LYS A 202 3.54 -2.19 7.89
N ILE A 203 4.60 -1.40 8.10
CA ILE A 203 5.58 -1.62 9.19
C ILE A 203 4.92 -1.46 10.56
N GLY A 204 4.03 -0.47 10.73
CA GLY A 204 3.36 -0.20 12.01
C GLY A 204 2.47 -1.33 12.53
N ALA A 205 2.12 -2.31 11.68
CA ALA A 205 1.35 -3.49 12.09
C ALA A 205 2.22 -4.57 12.77
N ILE A 206 3.55 -4.44 12.74
CA ILE A 206 4.47 -5.38 13.35
C ILE A 206 4.59 -5.06 14.84
N THR A 207 4.40 -6.08 15.67
CA THR A 207 4.70 -6.09 17.10
C THR A 207 5.52 -7.34 17.41
N PRO A 208 6.33 -7.37 18.47
CA PRO A 208 6.67 -6.26 19.38
C PRO A 208 7.56 -5.19 18.73
N ASP A 209 7.78 -4.08 19.44
CA ASP A 209 8.50 -2.91 18.93
C ASP A 209 9.91 -3.23 18.43
N TRP A 210 10.67 -4.09 19.13
CA TRP A 210 12.00 -4.49 18.67
C TRP A 210 11.93 -5.17 17.30
N LEU A 211 10.91 -6.00 17.05
CA LEU A 211 10.76 -6.68 15.75
C LEU A 211 10.36 -5.68 14.67
N ARG A 212 9.48 -4.72 14.98
CA ARG A 212 9.10 -3.66 14.05
C ARG A 212 10.30 -2.85 13.59
N GLU A 213 11.10 -2.36 14.53
CA GLU A 213 12.28 -1.54 14.22
C GLU A 213 13.37 -2.36 13.52
N GLY A 214 13.56 -3.62 13.92
CA GLY A 214 14.48 -4.54 13.23
C GLY A 214 14.05 -4.80 11.78
N VAL A 215 12.77 -5.09 11.54
CA VAL A 215 12.23 -5.31 10.18
C VAL A 215 12.29 -4.02 9.36
N ARG A 216 12.02 -2.86 9.95
CA ARG A 216 12.22 -1.55 9.31
C ARG A 216 13.67 -1.39 8.83
N PHE A 217 14.63 -1.63 9.72
CA PHE A 217 16.06 -1.54 9.40
C PHE A 217 16.47 -2.54 8.31
N TRP A 218 16.00 -3.79 8.39
CA TRP A 218 16.29 -4.81 7.40
C TRP A 218 15.73 -4.45 6.02
N LEU A 219 14.44 -4.12 5.94
CA LEU A 219 13.78 -3.87 4.67
C LEU A 219 14.27 -2.57 4.02
N ARG A 220 14.55 -1.50 4.79
CA ARG A 220 15.11 -0.27 4.20
C ARG A 220 16.48 -0.54 3.57
N THR A 221 17.35 -1.24 4.29
CA THR A 221 18.71 -1.55 3.82
C THR A 221 18.67 -2.44 2.58
N ALA A 222 17.77 -3.43 2.57
CA ALA A 222 17.62 -4.32 1.43
C ALA A 222 16.96 -3.66 0.20
N LEU A 223 16.13 -2.63 0.39
CA LEU A 223 15.58 -1.83 -0.71
C LEU A 223 16.62 -0.85 -1.26
N ASP A 224 17.34 -0.14 -0.39
CA ASP A 224 18.42 0.78 -0.79
C ASP A 224 19.54 0.05 -1.54
N ALA A 225 19.89 -1.16 -1.11
CA ALA A 225 20.89 -2.00 -1.77
C ALA A 225 20.33 -2.82 -2.95
N GLU A 226 19.08 -2.62 -3.34
CA GLU A 226 18.40 -3.37 -4.41
C GLU A 226 18.44 -4.91 -4.25
N LEU A 227 18.54 -5.41 -3.03
CA LEU A 227 18.52 -6.84 -2.71
C LEU A 227 17.11 -7.43 -2.73
N LEU A 228 16.10 -6.61 -2.52
CA LEU A 228 14.69 -7.01 -2.57
C LEU A 228 13.92 -6.26 -3.65
N ARG A 229 12.91 -6.94 -4.19
CA ARG A 229 11.81 -6.31 -4.93
C ARG A 229 10.74 -5.87 -3.94
N TRP A 230 9.96 -4.87 -4.33
CA TRP A 230 8.90 -4.30 -3.52
C TRP A 230 7.88 -5.33 -3.03
N SER A 231 7.38 -6.17 -3.94
CA SER A 231 6.48 -7.28 -3.60
C SER A 231 7.04 -8.18 -2.51
N SER A 232 8.35 -8.41 -2.52
CA SER A 232 9.02 -9.27 -1.54
C SER A 232 9.24 -8.58 -0.19
N ALA A 233 9.35 -7.25 -0.15
CA ALA A 233 9.33 -6.46 1.08
C ALA A 233 7.93 -6.45 1.69
N VAL A 234 6.88 -6.28 0.87
CA VAL A 234 5.47 -6.34 1.30
C VAL A 234 5.15 -7.70 1.92
N GLU A 235 5.53 -8.79 1.27
CA GLU A 235 5.31 -10.15 1.75
C GLU A 235 6.02 -10.39 3.10
N ARG A 236 7.32 -10.07 3.19
CA ARG A 236 8.09 -10.22 4.44
C ARG A 236 7.52 -9.42 5.59
N ALA A 237 7.18 -8.14 5.39
CA ALA A 237 6.60 -7.33 6.46
C ALA A 237 5.26 -7.91 6.94
N ARG A 238 4.40 -8.36 6.01
CA ARG A 238 3.12 -8.98 6.32
C ARG A 238 3.30 -10.27 7.11
N ASP A 239 4.21 -11.15 6.69
CA ASP A 239 4.47 -12.43 7.36
C ASP A 239 5.13 -12.23 8.73
N MET A 240 6.04 -11.26 8.86
CA MET A 240 6.62 -10.89 10.15
C MET A 240 5.54 -10.40 11.12
N ALA A 241 4.66 -9.49 10.70
CA ALA A 241 3.57 -9.01 11.55
C ALA A 241 2.64 -10.16 11.98
N ARG A 242 2.19 -10.94 10.99
CA ARG A 242 1.10 -11.90 11.18
C ARG A 242 1.52 -13.16 11.92
N HIS A 243 2.74 -13.63 11.72
CA HIS A 243 3.16 -14.94 12.23
C HIS A 243 4.19 -14.79 13.33
N PHE A 244 5.39 -14.31 13.01
CA PHE A 244 6.46 -14.26 14.00
C PHE A 244 6.20 -13.21 15.08
N GLY A 245 5.67 -12.05 14.71
CA GLY A 245 5.32 -10.98 15.63
C GLY A 245 4.18 -11.35 16.57
N ALA A 246 3.12 -11.97 16.04
CA ALA A 246 2.03 -12.52 16.85
C ALA A 246 2.54 -13.54 17.87
N PHE A 247 3.32 -14.53 17.40
CA PHE A 247 3.94 -15.54 18.26
C PHE A 247 4.82 -14.91 19.35
N ALA A 248 5.70 -13.97 18.97
CA ALA A 248 6.61 -13.32 19.90
C ALA A 248 5.88 -12.47 20.95
N THR A 249 4.80 -11.80 20.55
CA THR A 249 3.95 -11.01 21.46
C THR A 249 3.23 -11.92 22.45
N GLU A 250 2.63 -13.01 21.99
CA GLU A 250 1.89 -13.97 22.83
C GLU A 250 2.80 -14.65 23.87
N HIS A 251 4.05 -14.96 23.49
CA HIS A 251 5.03 -15.60 24.36
C HIS A 251 5.85 -14.60 25.22
N GLY A 252 5.57 -13.29 25.09
CA GLY A 252 6.20 -12.26 25.91
C GLY A 252 7.68 -12.00 25.61
N TYR A 253 8.15 -12.30 24.38
CA TYR A 253 9.54 -12.02 24.01
C TYR A 253 9.78 -10.53 23.83
N ALA A 254 10.43 -9.92 24.82
CA ALA A 254 10.63 -8.48 24.91
C ALA A 254 11.90 -7.98 24.21
N ASP A 255 12.74 -8.87 23.68
CA ASP A 255 14.00 -8.50 23.04
C ASP A 255 14.37 -9.42 21.87
N PRO A 256 15.27 -8.96 20.98
CA PRO A 256 15.62 -9.72 19.78
C PRO A 256 16.47 -10.97 20.04
N ALA A 257 17.12 -11.12 21.19
CA ALA A 257 17.93 -12.30 21.45
C ALA A 257 17.04 -13.53 21.66
N LEU A 258 15.84 -13.34 22.23
CA LEU A 258 14.85 -14.35 22.62
C LEU A 258 15.32 -15.31 23.73
N ALA A 259 16.56 -15.79 23.64
CA ALA A 259 17.25 -16.61 24.62
C ALA A 259 18.77 -16.50 24.44
N ASP A 260 19.51 -16.53 25.55
CA ASP A 260 20.98 -16.55 25.53
C ASP A 260 21.53 -17.96 25.25
N ASP A 261 20.77 -19.01 25.59
CA ASP A 261 21.15 -20.41 25.35
C ASP A 261 20.74 -20.87 23.93
N PRO A 262 21.68 -21.32 23.09
CA PRO A 262 21.37 -21.88 21.77
C PRO A 262 20.40 -23.06 21.79
N ALA A 263 20.37 -23.87 22.86
CA ALA A 263 19.42 -24.98 22.96
C ALA A 263 18.00 -24.46 23.21
N GLN A 264 17.83 -23.49 24.11
CA GLN A 264 16.56 -22.80 24.31
C GLN A 264 16.09 -22.08 23.04
N LEU A 265 16.98 -21.40 22.32
CA LEU A 265 16.64 -20.75 21.04
C LEU A 265 16.03 -21.74 20.04
N ARG A 266 16.59 -22.95 19.92
CA ARG A 266 16.04 -24.01 19.05
C ARG A 266 14.67 -24.50 19.51
N LEU A 267 14.43 -24.59 20.82
CA LEU A 267 13.12 -24.96 21.35
C LEU A 267 12.07 -23.90 20.99
N ILE A 268 12.43 -22.60 21.08
CA ILE A 268 11.55 -21.50 20.69
C ILE A 268 11.14 -21.62 19.21
N PHE A 269 12.08 -21.86 18.30
CA PHE A 269 11.74 -21.98 16.87
C PHE A 269 11.08 -23.32 16.49
N THR A 270 11.26 -24.35 17.31
CA THR A 270 10.45 -25.58 17.22
C THR A 270 9.00 -25.29 17.61
N ALA A 271 8.76 -24.62 18.73
CA ALA A 271 7.43 -24.19 19.15
C ALA A 271 6.78 -23.23 18.12
N PHE A 272 7.56 -22.31 17.54
CA PHE A 272 7.07 -21.46 16.46
C PHE A 272 6.63 -22.28 15.23
N THR A 273 7.35 -23.36 14.90
CA THR A 273 6.97 -24.26 13.80
C THR A 273 5.67 -25.00 14.09
N GLU A 274 5.47 -25.44 15.33
CA GLU A 274 4.23 -26.06 15.78
C GLU A 274 3.06 -25.05 15.74
N TYR A 275 3.29 -23.82 16.18
CA TYR A 275 2.34 -22.71 16.06
C TYR A 275 1.91 -22.49 14.60
N LEU A 276 2.85 -22.45 13.65
CA LEU A 276 2.53 -22.28 12.21
C LEU A 276 1.67 -23.42 11.65
N ARG A 277 1.78 -24.63 12.21
CA ARG A 277 0.95 -25.78 11.84
C ARG A 277 -0.42 -25.79 12.52
N SER A 278 -0.59 -24.97 13.56
CA SER A 278 -1.83 -24.90 14.33
C SER A 278 -2.89 -24.06 13.64
N PRO A 279 -4.18 -24.23 14.00
CA PRO A 279 -5.26 -23.35 13.54
C PRO A 279 -5.07 -21.89 13.94
N ALA A 280 -4.31 -21.58 15.00
CA ALA A 280 -4.09 -20.21 15.48
C ALA A 280 -3.30 -19.34 14.49
N ALA A 281 -2.49 -19.94 13.61
CA ALA A 281 -1.76 -19.21 12.57
C ALA A 281 -2.59 -18.98 11.28
N ALA A 282 -3.76 -19.61 11.16
CA ALA A 282 -4.59 -19.56 9.95
C ALA A 282 -5.15 -18.16 9.68
N ALA A 283 -5.26 -17.79 8.39
CA ALA A 283 -5.83 -16.49 7.99
C ALA A 283 -7.36 -16.51 8.06
N THR A 284 -7.88 -17.71 7.80
CA THR A 284 -9.29 -18.00 7.64
C THR A 284 -9.58 -19.14 8.60
N PRO A 285 -10.62 -19.02 9.43
CA PRO A 285 -11.11 -20.15 10.22
C PRO A 285 -11.26 -21.36 9.27
N ASP A 286 -10.74 -22.52 9.70
CA ASP A 286 -10.78 -23.80 8.96
C ASP A 286 -9.79 -23.98 7.79
N LYS A 287 -8.94 -23.00 7.48
CA LYS A 287 -7.91 -23.16 6.44
C LYS A 287 -6.49 -23.05 7.01
N PRO A 288 -5.85 -24.16 7.40
CA PRO A 288 -4.49 -24.13 7.91
C PRO A 288 -3.51 -23.61 6.85
N LEU A 289 -2.34 -23.14 7.32
CA LEU A 289 -1.27 -22.73 6.42
C LEU A 289 -0.83 -23.92 5.57
N THR A 290 -0.55 -23.66 4.29
CA THR A 290 0.01 -24.68 3.41
C THR A 290 1.47 -24.95 3.80
N PRO A 291 2.02 -26.15 3.54
CA PRO A 291 3.44 -26.43 3.79
C PRO A 291 4.37 -25.38 3.16
N SER A 292 4.02 -24.89 1.95
CA SER A 292 4.79 -23.84 1.27
C SER A 292 4.76 -22.49 2.01
N ALA A 293 3.66 -22.14 2.67
CA ALA A 293 3.56 -20.90 3.44
C ALA A 293 4.34 -20.99 4.75
N ILE A 294 4.32 -22.18 5.38
CA ILE A 294 5.14 -22.48 6.57
C ILE A 294 6.62 -22.35 6.22
N ASP A 295 7.07 -23.02 5.15
CA ASP A 295 8.46 -22.98 4.68
C ASP A 295 8.90 -21.55 4.32
N ALA A 296 8.03 -20.77 3.66
CA ALA A 296 8.30 -19.36 3.35
C ALA A 296 8.47 -18.52 4.61
N THR A 297 7.56 -18.67 5.58
CA THR A 297 7.61 -17.94 6.86
C THR A 297 8.90 -18.25 7.63
N GLN A 298 9.25 -19.54 7.76
CA GLN A 298 10.51 -19.96 8.39
C GLN A 298 11.72 -19.38 7.66
N SER A 299 11.72 -19.43 6.33
CA SER A 299 12.80 -18.86 5.51
C SER A 299 12.94 -17.35 5.72
N TYR A 300 11.84 -16.60 5.80
CA TYR A 300 11.89 -15.15 6.01
C TYR A 300 12.44 -14.82 7.40
N THR A 301 12.00 -15.52 8.44
CA THR A 301 12.55 -15.34 9.79
C THR A 301 14.03 -15.73 9.86
N GLN A 302 14.45 -16.81 9.19
CA GLN A 302 15.87 -17.19 9.13
C GLN A 302 16.72 -16.11 8.45
N VAL A 303 16.27 -15.61 7.30
CA VAL A 303 17.00 -14.56 6.56
C VAL A 303 17.05 -13.27 7.36
N PHE A 304 15.96 -12.91 8.05
CA PHE A 304 15.93 -11.77 8.96
C PHE A 304 17.02 -11.88 10.03
N TYR A 305 17.05 -12.96 10.82
CA TYR A 305 18.06 -13.12 11.87
C TYR A 305 19.49 -13.21 11.33
N THR A 306 19.68 -13.85 10.17
CA THR A 306 21.00 -13.90 9.52
C THR A 306 21.48 -12.49 9.17
N PHE A 307 20.61 -11.69 8.55
CA PHE A 307 20.91 -10.29 8.25
C PHE A 307 21.20 -9.48 9.51
N MET A 308 20.42 -9.66 10.58
CA MET A 308 20.60 -8.92 11.84
C MET A 308 21.89 -9.30 12.56
N VAL A 309 22.36 -10.55 12.46
CA VAL A 309 23.68 -10.95 12.97
C VAL A 309 24.80 -10.24 12.20
N ASP A 310 24.72 -10.26 10.87
CA ASP A 310 25.74 -9.63 10.01
C ASP A 310 25.82 -8.10 10.17
N HIS A 311 24.73 -7.47 10.62
CA HIS A 311 24.60 -6.02 10.78
C HIS A 311 24.27 -5.62 12.22
N ALA A 312 24.70 -6.40 13.21
CA ALA A 312 24.31 -6.20 14.61
C ALA A 312 24.68 -4.80 15.16
N PRO A 313 25.87 -4.24 14.89
CA PRO A 313 26.22 -2.88 15.33
C PRO A 313 25.35 -1.80 14.66
N GLU A 314 25.11 -1.90 13.36
CA GLU A 314 24.27 -0.95 12.62
C GLU A 314 22.82 -1.04 13.05
N ALA A 315 22.31 -2.25 13.29
CA ALA A 315 20.98 -2.48 13.83
C ALA A 315 20.81 -1.88 15.23
N ALA A 316 21.79 -2.07 16.12
CA ALA A 316 21.79 -1.48 17.45
C ALA A 316 21.70 0.05 17.40
N ALA A 317 22.51 0.67 16.53
CA ALA A 317 22.49 2.12 16.33
C ALA A 317 21.18 2.61 15.69
N ALA A 318 20.72 1.95 14.62
CA ALA A 318 19.55 2.40 13.85
C ALA A 318 18.23 2.22 14.61
N THR A 319 18.11 1.19 15.44
CA THR A 319 16.90 0.91 16.22
C THR A 319 16.95 1.46 17.66
N GLY A 320 18.12 1.94 18.11
CA GLY A 320 18.35 2.35 19.49
C GLY A 320 18.33 1.20 20.50
N ASN A 321 18.40 -0.06 20.06
CA ASN A 321 18.33 -1.23 20.92
C ASN A 321 19.68 -1.98 20.95
N PRO A 322 20.49 -1.86 22.02
CA PRO A 322 21.81 -2.50 22.09
C PRO A 322 21.74 -4.02 22.13
N ARG A 323 20.57 -4.63 22.39
CA ARG A 323 20.41 -6.09 22.47
C ARG A 323 20.62 -6.79 21.13
N TRP A 324 20.61 -6.06 20.00
CA TRP A 324 21.05 -6.62 18.72
C TRP A 324 22.50 -7.13 18.74
N LEU A 325 23.36 -6.55 19.59
CA LEU A 325 24.75 -7.00 19.77
C LEU A 325 24.88 -8.37 20.47
N ALA A 326 23.80 -8.84 21.11
CA ALA A 326 23.78 -10.14 21.78
C ALA A 326 23.44 -11.29 20.82
N LEU A 327 23.11 -11.00 19.55
CA LEU A 327 22.88 -12.04 18.56
C LEU A 327 24.18 -12.80 18.27
N THR A 328 24.08 -14.12 18.11
CA THR A 328 25.22 -15.01 17.90
C THR A 328 25.04 -15.86 16.65
N ASP A 329 26.04 -16.68 16.32
CA ASP A 329 25.94 -17.71 15.27
C ASP A 329 24.77 -18.67 15.46
N ALA A 330 24.25 -18.82 16.68
CA ALA A 330 23.04 -19.61 16.93
C ALA A 330 21.82 -19.03 16.19
N HIS A 331 21.74 -17.70 16.06
CA HIS A 331 20.66 -17.00 15.38
C HIS A 331 20.71 -17.17 13.84
N THR A 332 21.86 -17.56 13.28
CA THR A 332 21.98 -17.91 11.84
C THR A 332 21.56 -19.37 11.57
N ARG A 333 21.18 -20.13 12.61
CA ARG A 333 20.79 -21.55 12.55
C ARG A 333 19.59 -21.86 13.45
N LEU A 334 18.49 -21.14 13.26
CA LEU A 334 17.27 -21.24 14.08
C LEU A 334 16.62 -22.63 14.02
N TRP A 335 16.64 -23.23 12.83
CA TRP A 335 16.22 -24.62 12.62
C TRP A 335 17.45 -25.51 12.43
N GLY A 336 17.47 -26.63 13.16
CA GLY A 336 18.53 -27.62 13.02
C GLY A 336 18.64 -28.15 11.59
N PRO A 337 19.83 -28.56 11.12
CA PRO A 337 20.04 -29.03 9.75
C PRO A 337 19.11 -30.17 9.33
N ALA A 338 18.72 -31.04 10.27
CA ALA A 338 17.79 -32.14 10.06
C ALA A 338 16.33 -31.70 9.81
N PHE A 339 15.96 -30.50 10.23
CA PHE A 339 14.60 -29.96 10.11
C PHE A 339 14.43 -29.05 8.90
N ARG A 340 15.51 -28.74 8.15
CA ARG A 340 15.38 -28.08 6.87
C ARG A 340 14.75 -29.06 5.90
N ALA A 341 13.46 -28.87 5.60
CA ALA A 341 12.85 -29.54 4.46
C ALA A 341 13.72 -29.23 3.24
N ARG A 342 14.32 -30.26 2.64
CA ARG A 342 15.07 -30.09 1.40
C ARG A 342 14.08 -29.51 0.42
N ARG A 343 14.26 -28.24 0.04
CA ARG A 343 13.40 -27.55 -0.91
C ARG A 343 13.32 -28.49 -2.11
N ALA A 344 12.17 -29.15 -2.30
CA ALA A 344 11.99 -30.00 -3.45
C ALA A 344 12.30 -29.07 -4.62
N ASN A 345 13.28 -29.45 -5.45
CA ASN A 345 13.49 -28.77 -6.70
C ASN A 345 12.15 -28.95 -7.41
N ARG A 346 11.28 -27.94 -7.35
CA ARG A 346 10.15 -27.87 -8.24
C ARG A 346 10.83 -27.72 -9.58
N VAL A 347 11.03 -28.85 -10.26
CA VAL A 347 11.08 -28.87 -11.70
C VAL A 347 9.83 -28.09 -12.06
N ARG A 348 10.01 -26.81 -12.42
CA ARG A 348 8.97 -26.09 -13.12
C ARG A 348 8.83 -26.93 -14.36
N GLU A 349 7.81 -27.78 -14.41
CA GLU A 349 7.24 -28.13 -15.68
C GLU A 349 6.94 -26.78 -16.32
N LEU A 350 7.76 -26.42 -17.30
CA LEU A 350 7.40 -25.37 -18.22
C LEU A 350 6.11 -25.90 -18.85
N SER A 351 4.96 -25.44 -18.34
CA SER A 351 3.69 -25.70 -19.00
C SER A 351 3.72 -24.85 -20.26
N TRP A 352 4.27 -25.42 -21.32
CA TRP A 352 4.12 -24.87 -22.65
C TRP A 352 2.64 -24.91 -22.97
N TYR A 353 2.04 -23.75 -23.22
CA TYR A 353 0.70 -23.74 -23.78
C TYR A 353 0.74 -24.45 -25.13
N SER A 354 0.03 -25.56 -25.23
CA SER A 354 -0.22 -26.23 -26.49
C SER A 354 -0.98 -25.30 -27.43
N THR A 355 -0.91 -25.56 -28.73
CA THR A 355 -1.70 -24.83 -29.73
C THR A 355 -3.19 -24.83 -29.39
N GLY A 356 -3.71 -25.93 -28.82
CA GLY A 356 -5.10 -26.04 -28.39
C GLY A 356 -5.44 -25.13 -27.20
N GLU A 357 -4.56 -25.03 -26.20
CA GLU A 357 -4.75 -24.11 -25.07
C GLU A 357 -4.69 -22.65 -25.52
N LEU A 358 -3.79 -22.30 -26.46
CA LEU A 358 -3.75 -20.96 -27.05
C LEU A 358 -5.00 -20.65 -27.87
N GLN A 359 -5.50 -21.60 -28.66
CA GLN A 359 -6.77 -21.45 -29.39
C GLN A 359 -7.95 -21.29 -28.44
N GLN A 360 -7.95 -22.02 -27.32
CA GLN A 360 -8.97 -21.87 -26.28
C GLN A 360 -8.88 -20.49 -25.63
N MET A 361 -7.68 -19.99 -25.30
CA MET A 361 -7.50 -18.62 -24.76
C MET A 361 -8.02 -17.56 -25.73
N LEU A 362 -7.74 -17.69 -27.03
CA LEU A 362 -8.23 -16.75 -28.06
C LEU A 362 -9.75 -16.79 -28.21
N ALA A 363 -10.37 -17.97 -28.15
CA ALA A 363 -11.82 -18.11 -28.25
C ALA A 363 -12.55 -17.35 -27.13
N TYR A 364 -11.98 -17.31 -25.93
CA TYR A 364 -12.60 -16.65 -24.77
C TYR A 364 -12.43 -15.12 -24.74
N LEU A 365 -11.73 -14.51 -25.70
CA LEU A 365 -11.54 -13.06 -25.76
C LEU A 365 -12.86 -12.29 -25.86
N ASP A 366 -13.80 -12.78 -26.65
CA ASP A 366 -15.11 -12.15 -26.82
C ASP A 366 -15.95 -12.24 -25.55
N VAL A 367 -15.82 -13.33 -24.79
CA VAL A 367 -16.47 -13.49 -23.47
C VAL A 367 -15.91 -12.48 -22.47
N LEU A 368 -14.60 -12.23 -22.49
CA LEU A 368 -13.98 -11.27 -21.57
C LEU A 368 -14.34 -9.83 -21.92
N ALA A 369 -14.32 -9.50 -23.20
CA ALA A 369 -14.56 -8.15 -23.69
C ALA A 369 -16.05 -7.76 -23.65
N ALA A 370 -16.96 -8.72 -23.85
CA ALA A 370 -18.40 -8.45 -23.85
C ALA A 370 -18.89 -7.94 -22.48
N ASP A 371 -19.86 -7.02 -22.51
CA ASP A 371 -20.48 -6.46 -21.31
C ASP A 371 -20.97 -7.55 -20.35
N ARG A 372 -20.88 -7.25 -19.05
CA ARG A 372 -21.18 -8.21 -18.01
C ARG A 372 -22.62 -8.72 -18.12
N GLY A 373 -22.78 -10.02 -18.33
CA GLY A 373 -24.09 -10.68 -18.43
C GLY A 373 -24.65 -10.81 -19.86
N THR A 374 -24.01 -10.20 -20.86
CA THR A 374 -24.36 -10.39 -22.28
C THR A 374 -24.04 -11.82 -22.70
N LEU A 375 -24.98 -12.51 -23.35
CA LEU A 375 -24.76 -13.88 -23.82
C LEU A 375 -23.88 -13.87 -25.07
N VAL A 376 -22.73 -14.54 -24.98
CA VAL A 376 -21.77 -14.70 -26.08
C VAL A 376 -21.79 -16.17 -26.50
N ALA A 377 -22.06 -16.42 -27.78
CA ALA A 377 -21.92 -17.75 -28.37
C ALA A 377 -20.43 -18.00 -28.63
N LEU A 378 -19.90 -19.04 -28.00
CA LEU A 378 -18.51 -19.46 -28.09
C LEU A 378 -18.43 -20.78 -28.83
N THR A 379 -17.61 -20.85 -29.88
CA THR A 379 -17.22 -22.13 -30.49
C THR A 379 -15.87 -22.54 -29.91
N HIS A 380 -15.85 -23.68 -29.24
CA HIS A 380 -14.65 -24.27 -28.67
C HIS A 380 -13.74 -24.84 -29.78
N PRO A 381 -12.43 -24.99 -29.53
CA PRO A 381 -11.49 -25.58 -30.49
C PRO A 381 -11.85 -27.01 -30.91
N ASP A 382 -12.63 -27.74 -30.11
CA ASP A 382 -13.15 -29.08 -30.40
C ASP A 382 -14.42 -29.09 -31.28
N GLY A 383 -14.88 -27.91 -31.73
CA GLY A 383 -16.06 -27.74 -32.57
C GLY A 383 -17.39 -27.69 -31.80
N THR A 384 -17.37 -27.82 -30.48
CA THR A 384 -18.58 -27.66 -29.65
C THR A 384 -18.95 -26.18 -29.51
N ALA A 385 -20.24 -25.88 -29.33
CA ALA A 385 -20.72 -24.53 -29.10
C ALA A 385 -21.31 -24.40 -27.69
N SER A 386 -20.94 -23.33 -26.98
CA SER A 386 -21.50 -22.97 -25.68
C SER A 386 -21.97 -21.51 -25.68
N ILE A 387 -22.89 -21.18 -24.77
CA ILE A 387 -23.33 -19.79 -24.57
C ILE A 387 -22.86 -19.37 -23.18
N ILE A 388 -21.99 -18.37 -23.12
CA ILE A 388 -21.35 -17.91 -21.89
C ILE A 388 -21.69 -16.44 -21.64
N LYS A 389 -21.87 -16.05 -20.39
CA LYS A 389 -22.08 -14.64 -20.02
C LYS A 389 -20.77 -13.86 -20.09
N GLY A 390 -20.81 -12.70 -20.73
CA GLY A 390 -19.71 -11.76 -20.79
C GLY A 390 -19.25 -11.31 -19.39
N LEU A 391 -17.96 -11.00 -19.26
CA LEU A 391 -17.32 -10.61 -18.00
C LEU A 391 -17.15 -9.10 -17.84
N GLY A 392 -17.23 -8.33 -18.93
CA GLY A 392 -17.13 -6.87 -18.92
C GLY A 392 -15.72 -6.35 -18.62
N ASP A 393 -14.68 -7.12 -18.95
CA ASP A 393 -13.29 -6.76 -18.71
C ASP A 393 -12.47 -6.73 -20.01
N PRO A 394 -12.65 -5.69 -20.84
CA PRO A 394 -11.91 -5.53 -22.08
C PRO A 394 -10.41 -5.30 -21.87
N GLN A 395 -9.97 -4.90 -20.67
CA GLN A 395 -8.54 -4.79 -20.37
C GLN A 395 -7.93 -6.15 -20.06
N ALA A 396 -8.62 -7.01 -19.31
CA ALA A 396 -8.21 -8.40 -19.14
C ALA A 396 -8.14 -9.12 -20.49
N ALA A 397 -9.10 -8.90 -21.39
CA ALA A 397 -9.04 -9.45 -22.75
C ALA A 397 -7.74 -9.04 -23.49
N ARG A 398 -7.35 -7.76 -23.43
CA ARG A 398 -6.11 -7.26 -24.06
C ARG A 398 -4.86 -7.86 -23.44
N ILE A 399 -4.80 -7.91 -22.11
CA ILE A 399 -3.67 -8.51 -21.39
C ILE A 399 -3.55 -9.99 -21.75
N TRP A 400 -4.68 -10.72 -21.77
CA TRP A 400 -4.71 -12.14 -22.09
C TRP A 400 -4.28 -12.42 -23.54
N LEU A 401 -4.72 -11.58 -24.49
CA LEU A 401 -4.24 -11.62 -25.88
C LEU A 401 -2.73 -11.36 -25.97
N LEU A 402 -2.20 -10.36 -25.25
CA LEU A 402 -0.77 -10.08 -25.23
C LEU A 402 0.04 -11.25 -24.65
N GLN A 403 -0.45 -11.90 -23.58
CA GLN A 403 0.19 -13.08 -23.03
C GLN A 403 0.17 -14.26 -24.02
N ALA A 404 -0.94 -14.49 -24.70
CA ALA A 404 -1.07 -15.57 -25.69
C ALA A 404 -0.14 -15.37 -26.89
N LEU A 405 0.01 -14.12 -27.37
CA LEU A 405 0.83 -13.80 -28.54
C LEU A 405 2.33 -13.70 -28.25
N THR A 406 2.71 -13.32 -27.03
CA THR A 406 4.12 -13.00 -26.70
C THR A 406 4.76 -13.97 -25.73
N GLY A 407 3.98 -14.83 -25.06
CA GLY A 407 4.45 -15.70 -23.98
C GLY A 407 4.92 -14.95 -22.73
N ARG A 408 4.77 -13.61 -22.68
CA ARG A 408 5.18 -12.77 -21.55
C ARG A 408 4.25 -12.96 -20.35
N ARG A 409 4.79 -12.80 -19.15
CA ARG A 409 3.98 -12.81 -17.93
C ARG A 409 3.14 -11.54 -17.84
N ALA A 410 2.01 -11.60 -17.15
CA ALA A 410 1.16 -10.42 -16.92
C ALA A 410 1.94 -9.25 -16.28
N SER A 411 2.95 -9.55 -15.45
CA SER A 411 3.84 -8.56 -14.83
C SER A 411 4.81 -7.86 -15.79
N GLU A 412 4.93 -8.33 -17.03
CA GLU A 412 5.89 -7.86 -18.05
C GLU A 412 5.20 -7.04 -19.17
N ASN A 413 3.89 -6.84 -19.09
CA ASN A 413 3.10 -6.12 -20.10
C ASN A 413 2.87 -4.66 -19.64
N PRO A 414 3.58 -3.65 -20.21
CA PRO A 414 3.67 -2.31 -19.61
C PRO A 414 2.44 -1.40 -19.75
N ASP A 415 1.48 -1.70 -20.62
CA ASP A 415 0.41 -0.74 -20.94
C ASP A 415 -0.97 -1.39 -21.13
N ALA A 416 -1.80 -1.27 -20.10
CA ALA A 416 -3.26 -1.26 -20.21
C ALA A 416 -3.82 0.12 -19.78
N ARG A 417 -3.05 1.20 -19.98
CA ARG A 417 -3.57 2.56 -19.85
C ARG A 417 -4.38 2.89 -21.11
N PRO A 418 -5.63 3.36 -21.01
CA PRO A 418 -6.32 3.89 -22.18
C PRO A 418 -5.59 5.15 -22.65
N SER A 419 -5.01 5.10 -23.85
CA SER A 419 -4.58 6.31 -24.56
C SER A 419 -5.77 7.26 -24.68
N ALA A 420 -5.63 8.46 -24.10
CA ALA A 420 -6.63 9.53 -24.12
C ALA A 420 -6.72 10.25 -25.49
N ALA A 421 -6.39 9.59 -26.60
CA ALA A 421 -6.28 10.20 -27.92
C ALA A 421 -7.39 9.82 -28.91
N ALA A 422 -8.56 9.34 -28.46
CA ALA A 422 -9.67 8.96 -29.35
C ALA A 422 -11.02 9.58 -28.97
N ALA A 423 -11.03 10.80 -28.42
CA ALA A 423 -12.25 11.55 -28.13
C ALA A 423 -12.49 12.74 -29.08
N ASP A 424 -11.66 12.95 -30.11
CA ASP A 424 -11.78 14.11 -31.01
C ASP A 424 -12.14 13.75 -32.46
N SER A 425 -12.93 12.69 -32.64
CA SER A 425 -13.51 12.38 -33.94
C SER A 425 -14.86 11.69 -33.79
N ARG A 426 -15.86 12.46 -33.34
CA ARG A 426 -17.27 12.31 -33.72
C ARG A 426 -18.03 13.55 -33.23
N ARG A 427 -18.53 14.31 -34.21
CA ARG A 427 -19.44 15.46 -34.07
C ARG A 427 -20.69 15.11 -33.28
#